data_AF-C8C0A3-F1
#
_entry.id   AF-C8C0A3-F1
#
_cell.length_a   1.000
_cell.length_b   1.000
_cell.length_c   1.000
_cell.angle_alpha   90.00
_cell.angle_beta   90.00
_cell.angle_gamma   90.00
#
_symmetry.space_group_name_H-M   'P 1'
#
loop_
_entity.id
_entity.type
_entity.pdbx_description
1 polymer ?
#
loop_
_entity_poly.entity_id
_entity_poly.type
_entity_poly.pdbx_seq_one_letter_code
_entity_poly.pdbx_strand_id
1 'polypeptide(L)'
;MSVPLSTWNLLRYNNSYLQKVTMFPQCKFSREFLHPRYWLTWFGLGVLWLWVQLPYPVLCFLGTRIGAMARPFLKRRESIARKNLELCFPQHSAEEREKMIAENFRSLGMALVETGMAWFWPDSRVRKW
;
A
#
# COMPACT_ATOMS: atom_id res chain seq x y z
N MET A 1 -49.99 2.56 -23.87
CA MET A 1 -49.55 2.61 -22.45
C MET A 1 -48.71 3.89 -22.29
N SER A 2 -49.33 4.97 -21.87
CA SER A 2 -48.72 6.31 -21.75
C SER A 2 -48.02 6.43 -20.39
N VAL A 3 -46.69 6.57 -20.41
CA VAL A 3 -45.89 6.68 -19.19
C VAL A 3 -46.22 8.03 -18.50
N PRO A 4 -46.52 8.05 -17.18
CA PRO A 4 -46.96 9.26 -16.48
C PRO A 4 -45.89 10.36 -16.47
N LEU A 5 -46.28 11.63 -16.64
CA LEU A 5 -45.39 12.81 -16.67
C LEU A 5 -44.44 12.94 -15.46
N SER A 6 -44.75 12.29 -14.33
CA SER A 6 -43.90 12.27 -13.13
C SER A 6 -42.56 11.54 -13.34
N THR A 7 -42.47 10.61 -14.30
CA THR A 7 -41.23 9.88 -14.62
C THR A 7 -40.22 10.73 -15.42
N TRP A 8 -40.67 11.74 -16.16
CA TRP A 8 -39.79 12.64 -16.91
C TRP A 8 -39.00 13.62 -16.02
N ASN A 9 -39.52 13.94 -14.83
CA ASN A 9 -38.81 14.79 -13.87
C ASN A 9 -37.63 14.07 -13.20
N LEU A 10 -37.72 12.74 -13.02
CA LEU A 10 -36.63 11.92 -12.47
C LEU A 10 -35.46 11.77 -13.45
N LEU A 11 -35.73 11.64 -14.75
CA LEU A 11 -34.69 11.60 -15.79
C LEU A 11 -33.94 12.94 -15.93
N ARG A 12 -34.64 14.07 -15.72
CA ARG A 12 -34.00 15.41 -15.74
C ARG A 12 -33.11 15.65 -14.51
N TYR A 13 -33.51 15.17 -13.32
CA TYR A 13 -32.68 15.25 -12.12
C TYR A 13 -31.39 14.41 -12.25
N ASN A 14 -31.48 13.26 -12.94
CA ASN A 14 -30.35 12.35 -13.14
C ASN A 14 -29.24 12.95 -14.05
N ASN A 15 -29.56 13.90 -14.93
CA ASN A 15 -28.59 14.50 -15.85
C ASN A 15 -27.55 15.40 -15.14
N SER A 16 -27.95 16.10 -14.08
CA SER A 16 -27.06 16.95 -13.28
C SER A 16 -26.02 16.15 -12.49
N TYR A 17 -26.36 14.92 -12.08
CA TYR A 17 -25.41 13.98 -11.46
C TYR A 17 -24.46 13.39 -12.49
N LEU A 18 -24.97 13.00 -13.66
CA LEU A 18 -24.15 12.47 -14.76
C LEU A 18 -23.14 13.49 -15.30
N GLN A 19 -23.49 14.79 -15.32
CA GLN A 19 -22.53 15.85 -15.66
C GLN A 19 -21.42 16.04 -14.61
N LYS A 20 -21.72 15.91 -13.32
CA LYS A 20 -20.69 15.97 -12.26
C LYS A 20 -19.75 14.77 -12.29
N VAL A 21 -20.26 13.58 -12.62
CA VAL A 21 -19.44 12.35 -12.75
C VAL A 21 -18.58 12.36 -14.03
N THR A 22 -18.96 13.12 -15.06
CA THR A 22 -18.13 13.28 -16.27
C THR A 22 -17.15 14.45 -16.20
N MET A 23 -17.23 15.29 -15.16
CA MET A 23 -16.31 16.40 -14.90
C MET A 23 -15.09 15.95 -14.04
N PHE A 24 -14.58 14.75 -14.26
CA PHE A 24 -13.23 14.43 -13.78
C PHE A 24 -12.24 15.13 -14.71
N PRO A 25 -11.35 16.01 -14.19
CA PRO A 25 -10.31 16.60 -15.01
C PRO A 25 -9.49 15.48 -15.63
N GLN A 26 -9.50 15.38 -16.95
CA GLN A 26 -8.62 14.49 -17.67
C GLN A 26 -7.19 14.97 -17.42
N CYS A 27 -6.46 14.28 -16.55
CA CYS A 27 -5.04 14.53 -16.34
C CYS A 27 -4.31 14.28 -17.67
N LYS A 28 -4.17 15.33 -18.47
CA LYS A 28 -3.39 15.28 -19.70
C LYS A 28 -1.93 15.11 -19.31
N PHE A 29 -1.32 14.02 -19.74
CA PHE A 29 0.10 13.76 -19.56
C PHE A 29 0.91 14.89 -20.22
N SER A 30 1.48 15.78 -19.42
CA SER A 30 2.35 16.87 -19.89
C SER A 30 3.79 16.36 -19.97
N ARG A 31 4.49 16.68 -21.07
CA ARG A 31 5.92 16.30 -21.25
C ARG A 31 6.85 16.99 -20.24
N GLU A 32 6.35 17.94 -19.46
CA GLU A 32 7.08 18.61 -18.37
C GLU A 32 7.51 17.66 -17.24
N PHE A 33 6.86 16.50 -17.07
CA PHE A 33 7.25 15.47 -16.09
C PHE A 33 8.53 14.69 -16.45
N LEU A 34 9.08 14.90 -17.65
CA LEU A 34 10.35 14.31 -18.10
C LEU A 34 11.57 15.20 -17.82
N HIS A 35 11.39 16.34 -17.12
CA HIS A 35 12.50 17.21 -16.76
C HIS A 35 13.58 16.45 -15.95
N PRO A 36 14.88 16.75 -16.12
CA PRO A 36 15.99 16.08 -15.41
C PRO A 36 15.85 16.10 -13.88
N ARG A 37 15.07 17.04 -13.33
CA ARG A 37 14.74 17.14 -11.91
C ARG A 37 13.94 15.94 -11.38
N TYR A 38 13.16 15.26 -12.23
CA TYR A 38 12.34 14.11 -11.87
C TYR A 38 13.02 12.76 -12.16
N TRP A 39 14.24 12.77 -12.68
CA TRP A 39 14.92 11.55 -13.09
C TRP A 39 15.21 10.62 -11.91
N LEU A 40 15.49 11.18 -10.73
CA LEU A 40 15.62 10.42 -9.49
C LEU A 40 14.30 9.74 -9.09
N THR A 41 13.17 10.42 -9.30
CA THR A 41 11.83 9.87 -9.06
C THR A 41 11.53 8.75 -10.05
N TRP A 42 11.81 8.93 -11.34
CA TRP A 42 11.67 7.90 -12.36
C TRP A 42 12.58 6.70 -12.11
N PHE A 43 13.81 6.94 -11.65
CA PHE A 43 14.72 5.90 -11.22
C PHE A 43 14.17 5.13 -10.02
N GLY A 44 13.67 5.83 -8.99
CA GLY A 44 13.02 5.21 -7.84
C GLY A 44 11.78 4.39 -8.24
N LEU A 45 10.97 4.89 -9.17
CA LEU A 45 9.83 4.18 -9.74
C LEU A 45 10.29 2.92 -10.50
N GLY A 46 11.34 3.04 -11.31
CA GLY A 46 11.92 1.93 -12.06
C GLY A 46 12.48 0.84 -11.14
N VAL A 47 13.18 1.23 -10.07
CA VAL A 47 13.67 0.30 -9.04
C VAL A 47 12.51 -0.39 -8.33
N LEU A 48 11.48 0.36 -7.90
CA LEU A 48 10.26 -0.20 -7.31
C LEU A 48 9.57 -1.18 -8.26
N TRP A 49 9.43 -0.81 -9.53
CA TRP A 49 8.83 -1.65 -10.55
C TRP A 49 9.63 -2.96 -10.73
N LEU A 50 10.96 -2.86 -10.83
CA LEU A 50 11.84 -4.02 -10.97
C LEU A 50 11.79 -4.91 -9.71
N TRP A 51 11.69 -4.29 -8.53
CA TRP A 51 11.53 -4.99 -7.27
C TRP A 51 10.23 -5.80 -7.26
N VAL A 52 9.11 -5.22 -7.69
CA VAL A 52 7.81 -5.93 -7.70
C VAL A 52 7.71 -6.99 -8.81
N GLN A 53 8.59 -6.98 -9.82
CA GLN A 53 8.65 -8.08 -10.80
C GLN A 53 9.28 -9.37 -10.25
N LEU A 54 9.95 -9.33 -9.08
CA LEU A 54 10.53 -10.54 -8.47
C LEU A 54 9.47 -11.56 -8.05
N PRO A 55 9.80 -12.87 -8.06
CA PRO A 55 8.88 -13.92 -7.63
C PRO A 55 8.57 -13.81 -6.13
N TYR A 56 7.33 -14.16 -5.76
CA TYR A 56 6.81 -14.04 -4.39
C TYR A 56 7.73 -14.58 -3.29
N PRO A 57 8.38 -15.76 -3.41
CA PRO A 57 9.28 -16.26 -2.38
C PRO A 57 10.48 -15.35 -2.10
N VAL A 58 11.01 -14.68 -3.13
CA VAL A 58 12.14 -13.75 -2.99
C VAL A 58 11.69 -12.47 -2.31
N LEU A 59 10.49 -11.98 -2.67
CA LEU A 59 9.87 -10.83 -2.02
C LEU A 59 9.63 -11.10 -0.52
N CYS A 60 9.12 -12.29 -0.16
CA CYS A 60 8.95 -12.69 1.23
C CYS A 60 10.28 -12.77 1.99
N PHE A 61 11.30 -13.38 1.37
CA PHE A 61 12.62 -13.46 1.97
C PHE A 61 13.22 -12.06 2.20
N LEU A 62 13.15 -11.18 1.21
CA LEU A 62 13.65 -9.81 1.34
C LEU A 62 12.84 -9.02 2.38
N GLY A 63 11.51 -9.10 2.36
CA GLY A 63 10.64 -8.40 3.31
C GLY A 63 10.91 -8.78 4.76
N THR A 64 10.98 -10.08 5.05
CA THR A 64 11.31 -10.57 6.40
C THR A 64 12.73 -10.20 6.84
N ARG A 65 13.72 -10.27 5.94
CA ARG A 65 15.12 -9.92 6.24
C ARG A 65 15.31 -8.42 6.43
N ILE A 66 14.71 -7.60 5.58
CA ILE A 66 14.71 -6.14 5.71
C ILE A 66 14.02 -5.74 7.01
N GLY A 67 12.85 -6.32 7.32
CA GLY A 67 12.17 -6.08 8.59
C GLY A 67 13.03 -6.42 9.82
N ALA A 68 13.68 -7.59 9.80
CA ALA A 68 14.60 -8.01 10.86
C ALA A 68 15.84 -7.10 10.98
N MET A 69 16.43 -6.68 9.86
CA MET A 69 17.58 -5.77 9.82
C MET A 69 17.21 -4.33 10.16
N ALA A 70 15.95 -3.94 9.97
CA ALA A 70 15.45 -2.61 10.32
C ALA A 70 15.28 -2.43 11.83
N ARG A 71 15.24 -3.52 12.61
CA ARG A 71 15.14 -3.49 14.08
C ARG A 71 16.20 -2.57 14.73
N PRO A 72 17.53 -2.76 14.52
CA PRO A 72 18.55 -1.88 15.10
C PRO A 72 18.50 -0.43 14.58
N PHE A 73 17.91 -0.19 13.41
CA PHE A 73 17.77 1.15 12.82
C PHE A 73 16.55 1.90 13.39
N LEU A 74 15.47 1.17 13.69
CA LEU A 74 14.19 1.69 14.17
C LEU A 74 14.07 1.63 15.70
N LYS A 75 15.12 2.01 16.43
CA LYS A 75 15.17 1.99 17.91
C LYS A 75 13.97 2.67 18.57
N ARG A 76 13.46 3.75 17.97
CA ARG A 76 12.25 4.44 18.44
C ARG A 76 11.00 3.58 18.32
N ARG A 77 10.82 2.85 17.22
CA ARG A 77 9.67 1.93 17.06
C ARG A 77 9.80 0.71 17.95
N GLU A 78 11.02 0.22 18.15
CA GLU A 78 11.29 -0.89 19.07
C GLU A 78 10.91 -0.53 20.51
N SER A 79 11.32 0.66 20.98
CA SER A 79 10.96 1.13 22.33
C SER A 79 9.44 1.27 22.53
N ILE A 80 8.72 1.72 21.50
CA ILE A 80 7.25 1.82 21.54
C ILE A 80 6.62 0.43 21.58
N ALA A 81 7.06 -0.49 20.71
CA ALA A 81 6.56 -1.86 20.68
C ALA A 81 6.80 -2.58 22.02
N ARG A 82 7.99 -2.39 22.62
CA ARG A 82 8.32 -2.94 23.95
C ARG A 82 7.38 -2.42 25.02
N LYS A 83 7.18 -1.11 25.12
CA LYS A 83 6.23 -0.52 26.08
C LYS A 83 4.81 -1.03 25.86
N ASN A 84 4.35 -1.11 24.61
CA ASN A 84 3.02 -1.63 24.29
C ASN A 84 2.87 -3.10 24.73
N LEU A 85 3.88 -3.94 24.51
CA LEU A 85 3.87 -5.34 24.94
C LEU A 85 3.99 -5.49 26.46
N GLU A 86 4.76 -4.66 27.15
CA GLU A 86 4.80 -4.65 28.61
C GLU A 86 3.45 -4.30 29.22
N LEU A 87 2.74 -3.33 28.62
CA LEU A 87 1.41 -2.90 29.07
C LEU A 87 0.31 -3.91 28.72
N CYS A 88 0.33 -4.46 27.50
CA CYS A 88 -0.70 -5.41 27.05
C CYS A 88 -0.47 -6.84 27.53
N PHE A 89 0.77 -7.23 27.79
CA PHE A 89 1.17 -8.60 28.13
C PHE A 89 2.09 -8.67 29.36
N PRO A 90 1.63 -8.16 30.53
CA PRO A 90 2.42 -8.11 31.76
C PRO A 90 2.81 -9.50 32.30
N GLN A 91 2.04 -10.54 31.97
CA GLN A 91 2.32 -11.94 32.37
C GLN A 91 3.40 -12.65 31.54
N HIS A 92 3.78 -12.13 30.36
CA HIS A 92 4.81 -12.77 29.53
C HIS A 92 6.23 -12.44 30.02
N SER A 93 7.13 -13.42 29.91
CA SER A 93 8.55 -13.24 30.23
C SER A 93 9.24 -12.25 29.28
N ALA A 94 10.37 -11.69 29.70
CA ALA A 94 11.15 -10.77 28.87
C ALA A 94 11.60 -11.41 27.54
N GLU A 95 11.92 -12.71 27.54
CA GLU A 95 12.30 -13.45 26.32
C GLU A 95 11.14 -13.62 25.34
N GLU A 96 9.93 -13.90 25.82
CA GLU A 96 8.75 -14.01 24.95
C GLU A 96 8.39 -12.67 24.32
N ARG A 97 8.50 -11.57 25.09
CA ARG A 97 8.28 -10.21 24.57
C ARG A 97 9.31 -9.87 23.49
N GLU A 98 10.58 -10.22 23.69
CA GLU A 98 11.63 -9.99 22.69
C GLU A 98 11.39 -10.80 21.40
N LYS A 99 10.90 -12.04 21.50
CA LYS A 99 10.48 -12.83 20.33
C LYS A 99 9.32 -12.15 19.60
N MET A 100 8.29 -11.69 20.31
CA MET A 100 7.16 -10.97 19.70
C MET A 100 7.59 -9.67 19.02
N ILE A 101 8.51 -8.92 19.61
CA ILE A 101 9.07 -7.71 18.99
C ILE A 101 9.77 -8.09 17.68
N ALA A 102 10.63 -9.12 17.70
CA ALA A 102 11.32 -9.58 16.50
C ALA A 102 10.37 -10.04 15.39
N GLU A 103 9.29 -10.74 15.74
CA GLU A 103 8.25 -11.11 14.78
C GLU A 103 7.48 -9.90 14.26
N ASN A 104 7.11 -8.95 15.13
CA ASN A 104 6.44 -7.73 14.72
C ASN A 104 7.24 -6.99 13.64
N PHE A 105 8.56 -6.87 13.81
CA PHE A 105 9.45 -6.26 12.82
C PHE A 105 9.50 -7.03 11.50
N ARG A 106 9.50 -8.37 11.53
CA ARG A 106 9.41 -9.20 10.31
C ARG A 106 8.09 -8.96 9.58
N SER A 107 6.98 -8.95 10.32
CA SER A 107 5.65 -8.66 9.77
C SER A 107 5.56 -7.24 9.21
N LEU A 108 6.23 -6.27 9.82
CA LEU A 108 6.29 -4.89 9.35
C LEU A 108 7.03 -4.79 8.01
N GLY A 109 8.12 -5.54 7.86
CA GLY A 109 8.82 -5.67 6.57
C GLY A 109 7.96 -6.35 5.51
N MET A 110 7.24 -7.41 5.88
CA MET A 110 6.30 -8.09 4.97
C MET A 110 5.14 -7.20 4.52
N ALA A 111 4.54 -6.43 5.43
CA ALA A 111 3.46 -5.51 5.12
C ALA A 111 3.86 -4.44 4.09
N LEU A 112 5.12 -3.97 4.13
CA LEU A 112 5.66 -3.05 3.12
C LEU A 112 5.72 -3.71 1.74
N VAL A 113 6.18 -4.95 1.68
CA VAL A 113 6.23 -5.73 0.43
C VAL A 113 4.83 -5.96 -0.11
N GLU A 114 3.88 -6.38 0.75
CA GLU A 114 2.47 -6.58 0.38
C GLU A 114 1.81 -5.31 -0.15
N THR A 115 2.07 -4.17 0.50
CA THR A 115 1.58 -2.87 0.03
C THR A 115 2.14 -2.54 -1.37
N GLY A 116 3.43 -2.83 -1.60
CA GLY A 116 4.04 -2.69 -2.93
C GLY A 116 3.41 -3.62 -3.97
N MET A 117 3.14 -4.87 -3.61
CA MET A 117 2.45 -5.82 -4.49
C MET A 117 1.04 -5.32 -4.83
N ALA A 118 0.27 -4.84 -3.85
CA ALA A 118 -1.09 -4.33 -4.05
C ALA A 118 -1.14 -3.11 -5.00
N TRP A 119 -0.08 -2.30 -5.04
CA TRP A 119 -0.01 -1.14 -5.92
C TRP A 119 0.41 -1.46 -7.35
N PHE A 120 1.31 -2.42 -7.54
CA PHE A 120 1.96 -2.64 -8.84
C PHE A 120 1.58 -3.96 -9.52
N TRP A 121 1.08 -4.98 -8.81
CA TRP A 121 0.64 -6.22 -9.43
C TRP A 121 -0.78 -6.12 -9.99
N PRO A 122 -1.00 -6.61 -11.23
CA PRO A 122 -2.35 -6.84 -11.71
C PRO A 122 -2.99 -8.02 -10.97
N ASP A 123 -4.31 -7.96 -10.74
CA ASP A 123 -5.05 -9.00 -10.02
C ASP A 123 -4.81 -10.42 -10.55
N SER A 124 -4.54 -10.57 -11.86
CA SER A 124 -4.24 -11.86 -12.48
C SER A 124 -2.98 -12.52 -11.93
N ARG A 125 -1.96 -11.73 -11.55
CA ARG A 125 -0.74 -12.23 -10.95
C ARG A 125 -0.91 -12.48 -9.46
N VAL A 126 -1.68 -11.64 -8.76
CA VAL A 126 -2.02 -11.86 -7.34
C VAL A 126 -2.74 -13.19 -7.17
N ARG A 127 -3.76 -13.48 -7.99
CA ARG A 127 -4.53 -14.74 -7.94
C ARG A 127 -3.73 -16.01 -8.21
N LYS A 128 -2.52 -15.90 -8.77
CA LYS A 128 -1.67 -17.05 -9.08
C LYS A 128 -0.91 -17.56 -7.84
N TRP A 129 -0.84 -16.75 -6.78
CA TRP A 129 -0.13 -17.02 -5.53
C TRP A 129 -1.10 -16.97 -4.36
#